data_AF-A0A357VRX7-F1
#
_entry.id   AF-A0A357VRX7-F1
#
_cell.length_a   1.000
_cell.length_b   1.000
_cell.length_c   1.000
_cell.angle_alpha   90.00
_cell.angle_beta   90.00
_cell.angle_gamma   90.00
#
_symmetry.space_group_name_H-M   'P 1'
#
loop_
_entity.id
_entity.type
_entity.pdbx_description
1 polymer ?
#
loop_
_entity_poly.entity_id
_entity_poly.type
_entity_poly.pdbx_seq_one_letter_code
_entity_poly.pdbx_strand_id
1 'polypeptide(L)'
;MRAIRYVKSKEIRSNPAILWKENETIITSNGKPIAIVIRIENDLDIESNLAAFRQVKAMRAVEEMRLISKQKNLDKLSDKEIEEIIDEVRNEGSR
;
A
#
# COMPACT_ATOMS: atom_id res chain seq x y z
N MET A 1 2.35 22.10 0.12
CA MET A 1 1.82 20.83 0.64
C MET A 1 0.48 21.13 1.29
N ARG A 2 -0.64 20.55 0.82
CA ARG A 2 -1.95 20.77 1.47
C ARG A 2 -1.89 20.13 2.86
N ALA A 3 -2.40 20.84 3.87
CA ALA A 3 -2.48 20.30 5.22
C ALA A 3 -3.53 19.20 5.27
N ILE A 4 -3.11 17.97 5.60
CA ILE A 4 -4.03 16.83 5.74
C ILE A 4 -4.72 16.94 7.10
N ARG A 5 -6.04 16.84 7.10
CA ARG A 5 -6.84 16.92 8.32
C ARG A 5 -6.85 15.60 9.07
N TYR A 6 -6.71 15.66 10.40
CA TYR A 6 -6.85 14.51 11.30
C TYR A 6 -8.18 14.58 12.04
N VAL A 7 -8.91 13.48 12.09
CA VAL A 7 -10.20 13.36 12.78
C VAL A 7 -10.15 12.16 13.72
N LYS A 8 -10.58 12.33 14.97
CA LYS A 8 -10.66 11.20 15.91
C LYS A 8 -11.88 10.34 15.61
N SER A 9 -11.75 9.03 15.78
CA SER A 9 -12.86 8.06 15.64
C SER A 9 -14.09 8.42 16.49
N LYS A 10 -13.88 9.03 17.66
CA LYS A 10 -14.95 9.53 18.53
C LYS A 10 -15.73 10.70 17.92
N GLU A 11 -15.07 11.60 17.21
CA GLU A 11 -15.72 12.75 16.56
C GLU A 11 -16.62 12.31 15.41
N ILE A 12 -16.21 11.26 14.68
CA ILE A 12 -16.99 10.67 13.59
C ILE A 12 -18.31 10.09 14.12
N ARG A 13 -18.28 9.44 15.30
CA ARG A 13 -19.49 8.87 15.94
C ARG A 13 -20.53 9.95 16.24
N SER A 14 -20.10 11.13 16.67
CA SER A 14 -20.97 12.25 16.99
C SER A 14 -21.38 13.09 15.77
N ASN A 15 -20.52 13.13 14.74
CA ASN A 15 -20.76 13.91 13.53
C ASN A 15 -20.10 13.24 12.30
N PRO A 16 -20.77 12.30 11.63
CA PRO A 16 -20.21 11.63 10.46
C PRO A 16 -19.87 12.58 9.31
N ALA A 17 -20.60 13.69 9.17
CA ALA A 17 -20.39 14.69 8.11
C ALA A 17 -19.02 15.38 8.20
N ILE A 18 -18.32 15.25 9.32
CA ILE A 18 -16.95 15.74 9.50
C ILE A 18 -15.96 15.15 8.48
N LEU A 19 -16.25 13.98 7.92
CA LEU A 19 -15.43 13.29 6.92
C LEU A 19 -15.53 13.90 5.51
N TRP A 20 -16.61 14.65 5.23
CA TRP A 20 -16.88 15.20 3.90
C TRP A 20 -16.43 16.65 3.73
N LYS A 21 -15.90 17.26 4.80
CA LYS A 21 -15.45 18.66 4.80
C LYS A 21 -14.20 18.88 3.96
N GLU A 22 -13.38 17.84 3.82
CA GLU A 22 -12.10 17.87 3.10
C GLU A 22 -12.06 16.73 2.10
N ASN A 23 -11.25 16.87 1.04
CA ASN A 23 -11.07 15.79 0.06
C ASN A 23 -10.26 14.61 0.63
N GLU A 24 -9.39 14.87 1.61
CA GLU A 24 -8.52 13.89 2.24
C GLU A 24 -8.56 14.06 3.76
N THR A 25 -8.74 12.98 4.50
CA THR A 25 -8.76 12.99 5.97
C THR A 25 -8.11 11.73 6.55
N ILE A 26 -7.29 11.89 7.59
CA ILE A 26 -6.76 10.77 8.38
C ILE A 26 -7.66 10.53 9.58
N ILE A 27 -8.17 9.31 9.69
CA ILE A 27 -8.89 8.86 10.87
C ILE A 27 -7.87 8.35 11.89
N THR A 28 -8.00 8.82 13.13
CA THR A 28 -7.16 8.38 14.24
C THR A 28 -7.97 7.67 15.33
N SER A 29 -7.35 6.70 15.98
CA SER A 29 -7.83 6.08 17.22
C SER A 29 -6.71 6.10 18.25
N ASN A 30 -6.97 6.62 19.45
CA ASN A 30 -5.96 6.78 20.51
C ASN A 30 -4.67 7.46 20.02
N GLY A 31 -4.81 8.49 19.18
CA GLY A 31 -3.68 9.24 18.60
C GLY A 31 -2.95 8.55 17.45
N LYS A 32 -3.31 7.31 17.10
CA LYS A 32 -2.69 6.56 16.00
C LYS A 32 -3.54 6.64 14.73
N PRO A 33 -2.97 6.91 13.55
CA PRO A 33 -3.67 6.77 12.27
C PRO A 33 -4.15 5.34 12.08
N ILE A 34 -5.42 5.17 11.71
CA ILE A 34 -6.04 3.84 11.47
C ILE A 34 -6.67 3.71 10.08
N ALA A 35 -7.03 4.83 9.45
CA ALA A 35 -7.60 4.84 8.11
C ALA A 35 -7.40 6.18 7.42
N ILE A 36 -7.53 6.17 6.09
CA ILE A 36 -7.55 7.36 5.24
C ILE A 36 -8.91 7.39 4.56
N VAL A 37 -9.55 8.55 4.57
CA VAL A 37 -10.75 8.84 3.77
C VAL A 37 -10.31 9.71 2.61
N ILE A 38 -10.66 9.25 1.41
CA ILE A 38 -10.41 9.97 0.17
C ILE A 38 -11.78 10.13 -0.49
N ARG A 39 -12.13 11.37 -0.79
CA ARG A 39 -13.39 11.69 -1.45
C ARG A 39 -13.38 11.08 -2.84
N ILE A 40 -14.45 10.35 -3.16
CA ILE A 40 -14.70 9.89 -4.53
C ILE A 40 -15.26 11.10 -5.30
N GLU A 41 -14.58 11.50 -6.37
CA GLU A 41 -15.08 12.52 -7.29
C GLU A 41 -16.16 11.90 -8.20
N ASN A 42 -17.22 12.66 -8.50
CA ASN A 42 -18.44 12.17 -9.14
C ASN A 42 -18.22 11.54 -10.54
N ASP A 43 -17.08 11.82 -11.18
CA ASP A 43 -16.79 11.44 -12.56
C ASP A 43 -15.85 10.21 -12.66
N LEU A 44 -15.35 9.70 -11.53
CA LEU A 44 -14.46 8.54 -11.50
C LEU A 44 -15.18 7.31 -11.00
N ASP A 45 -15.11 6.24 -11.79
CA ASP A 45 -15.55 4.90 -11.41
C ASP A 45 -14.85 4.44 -10.12
N ILE A 46 -15.64 3.99 -9.13
CA ILE A 46 -15.17 3.57 -7.81
C ILE A 46 -14.20 2.40 -7.93
N GLU A 47 -14.46 1.45 -8.84
CA GLU A 47 -13.61 0.29 -9.07
C GLU A 47 -12.25 0.71 -9.61
N SER A 48 -12.23 1.65 -10.55
CA SER A 48 -10.99 2.24 -11.09
C SER A 48 -10.17 2.95 -10.01
N ASN A 49 -10.80 3.71 -9.11
CA ASN A 49 -10.13 4.31 -7.96
C ASN A 49 -9.53 3.25 -7.02
N LEU A 50 -10.29 2.19 -6.70
CA LEU A 50 -9.80 1.09 -5.87
C LEU A 50 -8.64 0.34 -6.53
N ALA A 51 -8.69 0.14 -7.85
CA ALA A 51 -7.62 -0.48 -8.62
C ALA A 51 -6.32 0.33 -8.53
N ALA A 52 -6.39 1.66 -8.61
CA ALA A 52 -5.24 2.54 -8.43
C ALA A 52 -4.62 2.37 -7.02
N PHE A 53 -5.43 2.31 -5.95
CA PHE A 53 -4.91 2.04 -4.61
C PHE A 53 -4.24 0.67 -4.48
N ARG A 54 -4.79 -0.36 -5.11
CA ARG A 54 -4.19 -1.71 -5.12
C ARG A 54 -2.85 -1.69 -5.86
N GLN A 55 -2.76 -0.99 -6.99
CA GLN A 55 -1.51 -0.81 -7.73
C GLN A 55 -0.45 -0.13 -6.86
N VAL A 56 -0.79 0.96 -6.17
CA VAL A 56 0.14 1.64 -5.25
C VAL A 56 0.63 0.71 -4.15
N LYS A 57 -0.24 -0.12 -3.56
CA LYS A 57 0.17 -1.13 -2.56
C LYS A 57 1.13 -2.15 -3.15
N ALA A 58 0.83 -2.68 -4.34
CA ALA A 58 1.70 -3.63 -5.03
C ALA A 58 3.07 -3.04 -5.35
N MET A 59 3.11 -1.79 -5.85
CA MET A 59 4.36 -1.08 -6.12
C MET A 59 5.21 -0.90 -4.87
N ARG A 60 4.60 -0.57 -3.72
CA ARG A 60 5.33 -0.45 -2.45
C ARG A 60 5.92 -1.79 -1.99
N ALA A 61 5.18 -2.88 -2.14
CA ALA A 61 5.68 -4.21 -1.82
C ALA A 61 6.86 -4.61 -2.73
N VAL A 62 6.77 -4.32 -4.03
CA VAL A 62 7.89 -4.56 -4.98
C VAL A 62 9.12 -3.74 -4.61
N GLU A 63 8.94 -2.47 -4.23
CA GLU A 63 10.06 -1.64 -3.82
C GLU A 63 10.72 -2.15 -2.53
N GLU A 64 9.93 -2.60 -1.56
CA GLU A 64 10.44 -3.24 -0.35
C GLU A 64 11.25 -4.51 -0.68
N MET A 65 10.74 -5.37 -1.56
CA MET A 65 11.48 -6.54 -2.04
C MET A 65 12.81 -6.16 -2.72
N ARG A 66 12.82 -5.10 -3.54
CA ARG A 66 14.04 -4.60 -4.18
C ARG A 66 15.04 -4.05 -3.18
N LEU A 67 14.58 -3.33 -2.16
CA LEU A 67 15.44 -2.83 -1.09
C LEU A 67 16.10 -3.97 -0.32
N ILE A 68 15.33 -5.00 0.03
CA ILE A 68 15.85 -6.21 0.69
C ILE A 68 16.86 -6.93 -0.22
N SER A 69 16.55 -7.06 -1.51
CA SER A 69 17.46 -7.67 -2.50
C SER A 69 18.82 -6.95 -2.54
N LYS A 70 18.80 -5.61 -2.64
CA LYS A 70 20.02 -4.78 -2.60
C LYS A 70 20.80 -4.93 -1.30
N GLN A 71 20.11 -4.92 -0.15
CA GLN A 71 20.76 -5.11 1.15
C GLN A 71 21.47 -6.46 1.25
N LYS A 72 20.94 -7.48 0.58
CA LYS A 72 21.51 -8.83 0.52
C LYS A 72 22.46 -9.03 -0.67
N ASN A 73 22.72 -8.00 -1.48
CA ASN A 73 23.47 -8.09 -2.75
C ASN A 73 22.89 -9.12 -3.75
N LEU A 74 21.62 -9.48 -3.63
CA LEU A 74 20.96 -10.43 -4.54
C LEU A 74 20.61 -9.78 -5.88
N ASP A 75 20.68 -8.45 -5.96
CA ASP A 75 20.53 -7.68 -7.20
C ASP A 75 21.70 -7.86 -8.17
N LYS A 76 22.77 -8.54 -7.74
CA LYS A 76 23.98 -8.82 -8.53
C LYS A 76 24.10 -10.26 -9.02
N LEU A 77 23.10 -11.10 -8.73
CA LEU A 77 23.08 -12.47 -9.23
C LEU A 77 23.15 -12.47 -10.75
N SER A 78 24.03 -13.30 -11.30
CA SER A 78 24.08 -13.58 -12.72
C SER A 78 22.90 -14.45 -13.14
N ASP A 79 22.54 -14.40 -14.43
CA ASP A 79 21.47 -15.24 -14.99
C ASP A 79 21.70 -16.73 -14.69
N LYS A 80 22.96 -17.18 -14.69
CA LYS A 80 23.31 -18.57 -14.35
C LYS A 80 22.97 -18.93 -12.91
N GLU A 81 23.32 -18.07 -11.94
CA GLU A 81 23.00 -18.30 -10.53
C GLU A 81 21.49 -18.26 -10.28
N ILE A 82 20.76 -17.42 -11.03
CA ILE A 82 19.29 -17.37 -10.97
C ILE A 82 18.68 -18.70 -11.44
N GLU A 83 19.12 -19.23 -12.59
CA GLU A 83 18.61 -20.51 -13.11
C GLU A 83 18.94 -21.69 -12.18
N GLU A 84 20.15 -21.73 -11.60
CA GLU A 84 20.52 -22.75 -10.61
C GLU A 84 19.57 -22.75 -9.40
N ILE A 85 19.22 -21.58 -8.86
CA ILE A 85 18.26 -21.44 -7.76
C ILE A 85 16.84 -21.88 -8.19
N ILE A 86 16.40 -21.51 -9.40
CA ILE A 86 15.07 -21.90 -9.90
C ILE A 86 14.98 -23.42 -10.05
N ASP A 87 15.99 -24.06 -10.61
CA ASP A 87 16.05 -25.50 -10.81
C ASP A 87 16.09 -26.24 -9.46
N GLU A 88 16.89 -25.75 -8.50
CA GLU A 88 16.93 -26.29 -7.13
C GLU A 88 15.52 -26.30 -6.51
N VAL A 89 14.84 -25.16 -6.47
CA VAL A 89 13.50 -25.02 -5.87
C VAL A 89 12.43 -25.87 -6.58
N ARG A 90 12.47 -25.96 -7.92
CA ARG A 90 11.53 -26.79 -8.68
C ARG A 90 11.72 -28.30 -8.40
N ASN A 91 12.97 -28.73 -8.22
CA ASN A 91 13.31 -30.11 -7.92
C ASN A 91 12.97 -30.50 -6.48
N GLU A 92 13.02 -29.56 -5.53
CA GLU A 92 12.56 -29.78 -4.15
C GLU A 92 11.05 -30.03 -4.05
N GLY A 93 10.24 -29.34 -4.87
CA GLY A 93 8.79 -29.53 -4.92
C GLY A 93 8.31 -30.81 -5.64
N SER A 94 9.22 -31.59 -6.23
CA SER A 94 8.93 -32.84 -6.95
C SER A 94 9.22 -34.11 -6.14
N ARG A 95 9.51 -33.98 -4.83
CA ARG A 95 9.66 -35.09 -3.87
C ARG A 95 8.46 -35.15 -2.93
#